data_AF-A0A497FQZ1-F1
#
_entry.id   AF-A0A497FQZ1-F1
#
_cell.length_a   1.000
_cell.length_b   1.000
_cell.length_c   1.000
_cell.angle_alpha   90.00
_cell.angle_beta   90.00
_cell.angle_gamma   90.00
#
_symmetry.space_group_name_H-M   'P 1'
#
loop_
_entity.id
_entity.type
_entity.pdbx_description
1 polymer ?
#
loop_
_entity_poly.entity_id
_entity_poly.type
_entity_poly.pdbx_seq_one_letter_code
_entity_poly.pdbx_strand_id
1 'polypeptide(L)'
;MSLISRRKFIIFVGDKGVGKSSLIETLFPGVKVDYSEPRFFRDYKIREDLYVREIRGDPSIVDVLVHGIKMWKIEKALLIFDLSNPDTISNMNKWYSLIPFGVKILLIGNKSDLERRISDEDLNDLSRSLNTKILIVSAKTGNGLIELMEELKVREEAKKVKEEVKKEATKRVEEKAMHIDYLPIPLDSKPSLEGLSDIEVKILELVNGSKWASELAKELNLDPYTLLIFLKRLHAKGKIKDLQVIIR
;
A
#
# COMPACT_ATOMS: atom_id res chain seq x y z
N MET A 1 -26.26 11.85 4.90
CA MET A 1 -25.24 11.38 5.87
C MET A 1 -24.45 10.25 5.23
N SER A 2 -23.24 10.53 4.78
CA SER A 2 -22.35 9.50 4.23
C SER A 2 -21.97 8.52 5.34
N LEU A 3 -22.33 7.25 5.17
CA LEU A 3 -21.83 6.15 6.00
C LEU A 3 -20.32 6.05 5.73
N ILE A 4 -19.50 6.79 6.49
CA ILE A 4 -18.05 6.57 6.51
C ILE A 4 -17.87 5.12 6.96
N SER A 5 -17.49 4.26 6.02
CA SER A 5 -17.19 2.87 6.31
C SER A 5 -16.12 2.81 7.40
N ARG A 6 -16.48 2.24 8.55
CA ARG A 6 -15.60 2.21 9.73
C ARG A 6 -14.47 1.23 9.45
N ARG A 7 -13.24 1.75 9.33
CA ARG A 7 -12.03 0.96 9.03
C ARG A 7 -11.94 -0.29 9.90
N LYS A 8 -11.72 -1.43 9.25
CA LYS A 8 -11.47 -2.75 9.84
C LYS A 8 -9.99 -3.08 9.74
N PHE A 9 -9.48 -3.81 10.72
CA PHE A 9 -8.07 -4.16 10.80
C PHE A 9 -7.88 -5.67 10.94
N ILE A 10 -6.92 -6.21 10.18
CA ILE A 10 -6.19 -7.43 10.52
C ILE A 10 -4.89 -6.98 11.14
N ILE A 11 -4.64 -7.32 12.40
CA ILE A 11 -3.46 -6.84 13.11
C ILE A 11 -2.36 -7.90 13.18
N PHE A 12 -1.12 -7.47 12.99
CA PHE A 12 0.08 -8.31 13.05
C PHE A 12 0.91 -7.85 14.25
N VAL A 13 1.06 -8.72 15.25
CA VAL A 13 1.80 -8.45 16.49
C VAL A 13 2.85 -9.52 16.73
N GLY A 14 3.87 -9.19 17.51
CA GLY A 14 5.00 -10.06 17.80
C GLY A 14 6.32 -9.30 17.78
N ASP A 15 7.38 -9.92 18.28
CA ASP A 15 8.68 -9.28 18.47
C ASP A 15 9.30 -8.76 17.16
N LYS A 16 10.28 -7.87 17.30
CA LYS A 16 11.07 -7.40 16.16
C LYS A 16 11.78 -8.58 15.51
N GLY A 17 11.72 -8.65 14.18
CA GLY A 17 12.41 -9.68 13.41
C GLY A 17 11.69 -11.03 13.30
N VAL A 18 10.52 -11.23 13.91
CA VAL A 18 9.74 -12.49 13.76
C VAL A 18 9.16 -12.71 12.35
N GLY A 19 9.22 -11.68 11.48
CA GLY A 19 8.79 -11.76 10.08
C GLY A 19 7.38 -11.23 9.81
N LYS A 20 6.88 -10.29 10.62
CA LYS A 20 5.58 -9.60 10.40
C LYS A 20 5.49 -9.03 8.99
N SER A 21 6.43 -8.16 8.60
CA SER A 21 6.43 -7.48 7.29
C SER A 21 6.51 -8.47 6.13
N SER A 22 7.34 -9.51 6.25
CA SER A 22 7.46 -10.58 5.24
C SER A 22 6.17 -11.41 5.09
N LEU A 23 5.48 -11.72 6.19
CA LEU A 23 4.18 -12.37 6.14
C LEU A 23 3.13 -11.46 5.49
N ILE A 24 3.13 -10.16 5.78
CA ILE A 24 2.21 -9.20 5.14
C ILE A 24 2.42 -9.19 3.63
N GLU A 25 3.66 -9.06 3.16
CA GLU A 25 3.98 -9.06 1.74
C GLU A 25 3.51 -10.35 1.04
N THR A 26 3.74 -11.50 1.69
CA THR A 26 3.43 -12.81 1.09
C THR A 26 1.94 -13.13 1.13
N LEU A 27 1.24 -12.76 2.20
CA LEU A 27 -0.20 -12.99 2.35
C LEU A 27 -1.03 -12.04 1.50
N PHE A 28 -0.54 -10.82 1.26
CA PHE A 28 -1.25 -9.79 0.51
C PHE A 28 -0.42 -9.28 -0.68
N PRO A 29 -0.31 -10.08 -1.77
CA PRO A 29 0.41 -9.68 -2.96
C PRO A 29 -0.10 -8.35 -3.52
N GLY A 30 0.81 -7.38 -3.71
CA GLY A 30 0.49 -6.02 -4.19
C GLY A 30 0.56 -4.94 -3.11
N VAL A 31 0.65 -5.31 -1.84
CA VAL A 31 1.01 -4.37 -0.77
C VAL A 31 2.50 -4.04 -0.88
N LYS A 32 2.83 -2.75 -1.02
CA LYS A 32 4.22 -2.28 -0.92
C LYS A 32 4.60 -2.16 0.56
N VAL A 33 5.29 -3.17 1.07
CA VAL A 33 5.73 -3.23 2.46
C VAL A 33 6.95 -2.35 2.68
N ASP A 34 6.97 -1.62 3.80
CA ASP A 34 8.13 -0.88 4.28
C ASP A 34 8.74 -1.68 5.43
N TYR A 35 10.01 -2.08 5.29
CA TYR A 35 10.70 -2.90 6.29
C TYR A 35 11.30 -2.10 7.43
N SER A 36 11.21 -0.76 7.41
CA SER A 36 11.60 0.06 8.55
C SER A 36 10.65 -0.15 9.73
N GLU A 37 11.19 -0.12 10.94
CA GLU A 37 10.41 -0.28 12.16
C GLU A 37 9.45 0.92 12.34
N PRO A 38 8.13 0.70 12.46
CA PRO A 38 7.20 1.81 12.68
C PRO A 38 7.35 2.38 14.09
N ARG A 39 7.00 3.66 14.29
CA ARG A 39 7.04 4.31 15.62
C ARG A 39 6.15 3.59 16.63
N PHE A 40 4.93 3.25 16.23
CA PHE A 40 3.95 2.53 17.04
C PHE A 40 3.30 1.40 16.23
N PHE A 41 2.77 1.75 15.06
CA PHE A 41 2.21 0.82 14.09
C PHE A 41 2.22 1.45 12.69
N ARG A 42 2.01 0.64 11.65
CA ARG A 42 1.84 1.07 10.25
C ARG A 42 0.63 0.37 9.64
N ASP A 43 -0.13 1.11 8.84
CA ASP A 43 -1.30 0.60 8.13
C ASP A 43 -1.00 0.40 6.65
N TYR A 44 -1.36 -0.77 6.13
CA TYR A 44 -1.37 -1.10 4.72
C TYR A 44 -2.83 -1.26 4.27
N LYS A 45 -3.27 -0.46 3.30
CA LYS A 45 -4.63 -0.56 2.74
C LYS A 45 -4.71 -1.82 1.89
N ILE A 46 -5.68 -2.69 2.18
CA ILE A 46 -5.96 -3.90 1.40
C ILE A 46 -7.11 -3.61 0.42
N ARG A 47 -8.23 -3.08 0.95
CA ARG A 47 -9.37 -2.55 0.18
C ARG A 47 -9.97 -1.33 0.87
N GLU A 48 -11.11 -0.84 0.38
CA GLU A 48 -11.75 0.39 0.84
C GLU A 48 -11.90 0.48 2.37
N ASP A 49 -12.38 -0.59 3.02
CA ASP A 49 -12.65 -0.63 4.45
C ASP A 49 -11.66 -1.48 5.27
N LEU A 50 -10.79 -2.25 4.62
CA LEU A 50 -9.94 -3.24 5.29
C LEU A 50 -8.47 -2.88 5.17
N TYR A 51 -7.80 -2.90 6.32
CA TYR A 51 -6.40 -2.58 6.47
C TYR A 51 -5.68 -3.71 7.19
N VAL A 52 -4.43 -3.94 6.81
CA VAL A 52 -3.49 -4.68 7.62
C VAL A 52 -2.73 -3.68 8.47
N ARG A 53 -2.69 -3.89 9.78
CA ARG A 53 -1.96 -3.05 10.72
C ARG A 53 -0.81 -3.83 11.32
N GLU A 54 0.40 -3.42 10.99
CA GLU A 54 1.64 -3.94 11.56
C GLU A 54 1.99 -3.16 12.82
N ILE A 55 2.02 -3.82 13.98
CA ILE A 55 2.44 -3.20 15.24
C ILE A 55 3.97 -3.28 15.36
N ARG A 56 4.59 -2.23 15.91
CA ARG A 56 6.03 -2.21 16.25
C ARG A 56 6.39 -3.44 17.09
N GLY A 57 7.53 -4.08 16.82
CA GLY A 57 7.97 -5.32 17.47
C GLY A 57 8.67 -5.13 18.81
N ASP A 58 8.49 -4.00 19.47
CA ASP A 58 9.05 -3.73 20.80
C ASP A 58 7.98 -4.02 21.85
N PRO A 59 8.16 -4.99 22.76
CA PRO A 59 7.12 -5.36 23.72
C PRO A 59 6.67 -4.21 24.64
N SER A 60 7.43 -3.12 24.80
CA SER A 60 6.99 -1.91 25.52
C SER A 60 5.81 -1.20 24.83
N ILE A 61 5.57 -1.47 23.54
CA ILE A 61 4.47 -0.87 22.80
C ILE A 61 3.10 -1.30 23.32
N VAL A 62 3.02 -2.48 23.95
CA VAL A 62 1.78 -3.00 24.53
C VAL A 62 1.23 -2.02 25.55
N ASP A 63 2.10 -1.48 26.41
CA ASP A 63 1.74 -0.53 27.47
C ASP A 63 1.24 0.81 26.88
N VAL A 64 1.74 1.19 25.70
CA VAL A 64 1.32 2.39 24.96
C VAL A 64 -0.03 2.18 24.26
N LEU A 65 -0.27 1.01 23.68
CA LEU A 65 -1.41 0.75 22.80
C LEU A 65 -2.64 0.15 23.51
N VAL A 66 -2.50 -0.37 24.73
CA VAL A 66 -3.56 -1.09 25.47
C VAL A 66 -4.91 -0.34 25.55
N HIS A 67 -4.88 0.98 25.59
CA HIS A 67 -6.12 1.80 25.57
C HIS A 67 -6.60 2.09 24.16
N GLY A 68 -5.69 2.47 23.25
CA GLY A 68 -6.04 2.86 21.88
C GLY A 68 -6.58 1.69 21.04
N ILE A 69 -6.09 0.48 21.28
CA ILE A 69 -6.49 -0.71 20.53
C ILE A 69 -7.97 -1.05 20.68
N LYS A 70 -8.58 -0.71 21.81
CA LYS A 70 -10.02 -0.94 22.09
C LYS A 70 -10.93 -0.15 21.16
N MET A 71 -10.43 0.93 20.56
CA MET A 71 -11.19 1.74 19.60
C MET A 71 -11.16 1.17 18.18
N TRP A 72 -10.30 0.19 17.91
CA TRP A 72 -10.11 -0.38 16.58
C TRP A 72 -11.13 -1.48 16.33
N LYS A 73 -11.72 -1.50 15.14
CA LYS A 73 -12.52 -2.63 14.68
C LYS A 73 -11.58 -3.71 14.14
N ILE A 74 -11.19 -4.65 15.00
CA ILE A 74 -10.25 -5.72 14.64
C ILE A 74 -11.06 -6.95 14.23
N GLU A 75 -10.82 -7.43 13.01
CA GLU A 75 -11.45 -8.64 12.48
C GLU A 75 -10.67 -9.89 12.95
N LYS A 76 -9.33 -9.82 12.88
CA LYS A 76 -8.41 -10.92 13.25
C LYS A 76 -7.09 -10.36 13.78
N ALA A 77 -6.46 -11.11 14.68
CA ALA A 77 -5.12 -10.84 15.17
C ALA A 77 -4.19 -12.01 14.87
N LEU A 78 -3.03 -11.74 14.28
CA LEU A 78 -1.95 -12.71 14.09
C LEU A 78 -0.87 -12.42 15.13
N LEU A 79 -0.66 -13.39 16.00
CA LEU A 79 0.40 -13.39 17.01
C LEU A 79 1.55 -14.22 16.48
N ILE A 80 2.66 -13.57 16.17
CA ILE A 80 3.75 -14.16 15.40
C ILE A 80 4.99 -14.29 16.29
N PHE A 81 5.55 -15.50 16.33
CA PHE A 81 6.83 -15.80 16.95
C PHE A 81 7.75 -16.52 15.95
N ASP A 82 9.03 -16.59 16.28
CA ASP A 82 10.07 -17.18 15.44
C ASP A 82 10.46 -18.56 15.99
N LEU A 83 10.24 -19.61 15.20
CA LEU A 83 10.55 -21.00 15.59
C LEU A 83 12.04 -21.25 15.86
N SER A 84 12.92 -20.40 15.35
CA SER A 84 14.36 -20.46 15.59
C SER A 84 14.82 -19.62 16.78
N ASN A 85 13.92 -18.85 17.41
CA ASN A 85 14.24 -17.96 18.52
C ASN A 85 13.27 -18.13 19.71
N PRO A 86 13.64 -18.92 20.74
CA PRO A 86 12.81 -19.18 21.91
C PRO A 86 12.39 -17.94 22.69
N ASP A 87 13.21 -16.87 22.69
CA ASP A 87 12.89 -15.63 23.41
C ASP A 87 11.58 -15.01 22.92
N THR A 88 11.24 -15.22 21.64
CA THR A 88 10.02 -14.67 21.06
C THR A 88 8.75 -15.34 21.55
N ILE A 89 8.82 -16.59 22.04
CA ILE A 89 7.69 -17.25 22.72
C ILE A 89 7.44 -16.66 24.10
N SER A 90 8.51 -16.32 24.83
CA SER A 90 8.38 -15.78 26.20
C SER A 90 7.55 -14.49 26.25
N ASN A 91 7.57 -13.70 25.17
CA ASN A 91 6.80 -12.46 25.03
C ASN A 91 5.35 -12.66 24.57
N MET A 92 4.95 -13.88 24.17
CA MET A 92 3.61 -14.11 23.59
C MET A 92 2.47 -13.76 24.53
N ASN A 93 2.60 -14.00 25.83
CA ASN A 93 1.61 -13.59 26.82
C ASN A 93 1.42 -12.06 26.85
N LYS A 94 2.51 -11.30 26.67
CA LYS A 94 2.44 -9.83 26.61
C LYS A 94 1.78 -9.36 25.31
N TRP A 95 2.07 -9.99 24.18
CA TRP A 95 1.38 -9.67 22.92
C TRP A 95 -0.09 -10.06 22.94
N TYR A 96 -0.42 -11.18 23.58
CA TYR A 96 -1.80 -11.64 23.77
C TYR A 96 -2.62 -10.65 24.61
N SER A 97 -2.05 -10.08 25.67
CA SER A 97 -2.76 -9.12 26.52
C SER A 97 -3.12 -7.81 25.81
N LEU A 98 -2.46 -7.50 24.69
CA LEU A 98 -2.81 -6.36 23.84
C LEU A 98 -4.13 -6.58 23.09
N ILE A 99 -4.53 -7.84 22.84
CA ILE A 99 -5.66 -8.15 21.97
C ILE A 99 -6.98 -8.02 22.73
N PRO A 100 -7.96 -7.22 22.23
CA PRO A 100 -9.27 -7.13 22.86
C PRO A 100 -10.02 -8.47 22.90
N PHE A 101 -10.81 -8.67 23.96
CA PHE A 101 -11.66 -9.85 24.11
C PHE A 101 -12.62 -10.01 22.91
N GLY A 102 -12.80 -11.25 22.46
CA GLY A 102 -13.69 -11.60 21.34
C GLY A 102 -13.07 -11.49 19.95
N VAL A 103 -11.84 -10.96 19.81
CA VAL A 103 -11.10 -10.97 18.55
C VAL A 103 -10.56 -12.38 18.26
N LYS A 104 -10.77 -12.88 17.04
CA LYS A 104 -10.19 -14.17 16.61
C LYS A 104 -8.66 -14.04 16.52
N ILE A 105 -7.95 -14.89 17.26
CA ILE A 105 -6.49 -14.95 17.30
C ILE A 105 -5.98 -16.16 16.51
N LEU A 106 -4.95 -15.95 15.71
CA LEU A 106 -4.16 -17.00 15.07
C LEU A 106 -2.72 -16.94 15.59
N LEU A 107 -2.23 -18.01 16.21
CA LEU A 107 -0.83 -18.12 16.61
C LEU A 107 0.00 -18.66 15.45
N ILE A 108 1.07 -17.95 15.12
CA ILE A 108 1.90 -18.22 13.95
C ILE A 108 3.34 -18.45 14.40
N GLY A 109 3.78 -19.70 14.31
CA GLY A 109 5.20 -20.05 14.40
C GLY A 109 5.84 -19.87 13.03
N ASN A 110 6.52 -18.75 12.82
CA ASN A 110 7.13 -18.41 11.53
C ASN A 110 8.59 -18.91 11.45
N LYS A 111 9.16 -18.82 10.25
CA LYS A 111 10.52 -19.24 9.90
C LYS A 111 10.77 -20.72 10.08
N SER A 112 9.78 -21.55 9.73
CA SER A 112 9.91 -23.01 9.72
C SER A 112 10.98 -23.54 8.76
N ASP A 113 11.55 -22.67 7.92
CA ASP A 113 12.69 -22.98 7.04
C ASP A 113 14.04 -22.97 7.77
N LEU A 114 14.10 -22.47 9.00
CA LEU A 114 15.28 -22.49 9.85
C LEU A 114 15.22 -23.65 10.84
N GLU A 115 16.37 -23.97 11.45
CA GLU A 115 16.45 -24.96 12.53
C GLU A 115 15.53 -24.55 13.70
N ARG A 116 14.58 -25.42 14.02
CA ARG A 116 13.63 -25.21 15.13
C ARG A 116 14.37 -25.31 16.46
N ARG A 117 14.22 -24.30 17.32
CA ARG A 117 14.81 -24.24 18.67
C ARG A 117 13.78 -24.29 19.80
N ILE A 118 12.52 -24.50 19.45
CA ILE A 118 11.39 -24.58 20.38
C ILE A 118 10.88 -26.03 20.40
N SER A 119 10.59 -26.55 21.59
CA SER A 119 10.11 -27.92 21.76
C SER A 119 8.61 -28.05 21.43
N ASP A 120 8.14 -29.26 21.16
CA ASP A 120 6.70 -29.50 20.97
C ASP A 120 5.92 -29.30 22.27
N GLU A 121 6.55 -29.50 23.43
CA GLU A 121 5.96 -29.22 24.74
C GLU A 121 5.68 -27.73 24.91
N ASP A 122 6.65 -26.86 24.59
CA ASP A 122 6.47 -25.40 24.64
C ASP A 122 5.34 -24.93 23.72
N LEU A 123 5.26 -25.49 22.51
CA LEU A 123 4.19 -25.18 21.55
C LEU A 123 2.82 -25.64 22.07
N ASN A 124 2.75 -26.84 22.66
CA ASN A 124 1.52 -27.37 23.23
C ASN A 124 1.05 -26.52 24.42
N ASP A 125 1.95 -26.09 25.28
CA ASP A 125 1.63 -25.26 26.44
C ASP A 125 1.20 -23.85 26.03
N LEU A 126 1.85 -23.25 25.03
CA LEU A 126 1.42 -21.99 24.45
C LEU A 126 0.03 -22.10 23.81
N SER A 127 -0.22 -23.18 23.06
CA SER A 127 -1.52 -23.42 22.41
C SER A 127 -2.65 -23.60 23.43
N ARG A 128 -2.39 -24.35 24.51
CA ARG A 128 -3.36 -24.57 25.60
C ARG A 128 -3.62 -23.30 26.40
N SER A 129 -2.57 -22.58 26.80
CA SER A 129 -2.68 -21.37 27.61
C SER A 129 -3.47 -20.26 26.91
N LEU A 130 -3.29 -20.12 25.59
CA LEU A 130 -3.99 -19.12 24.78
C LEU A 130 -5.27 -19.67 24.11
N ASN A 131 -5.61 -20.93 24.37
CA ASN A 131 -6.76 -21.64 23.81
C ASN A 131 -6.90 -21.45 22.29
N THR A 132 -5.80 -21.63 21.56
CA THR A 132 -5.79 -21.41 20.11
C THR A 132 -4.74 -22.29 19.42
N LYS A 133 -5.02 -22.69 18.17
CA LYS A 133 -4.12 -23.53 17.37
C LYS A 133 -2.91 -22.72 16.90
N ILE A 134 -1.76 -23.38 16.87
CA ILE A 134 -0.53 -22.85 16.24
C ILE A 134 -0.47 -23.31 14.78
N LEU A 135 -0.24 -22.36 13.88
CA LEU A 135 0.11 -22.61 12.48
C LEU A 135 1.61 -22.42 12.30
N ILE A 136 2.29 -23.46 11.83
CA ILE A 136 3.71 -23.44 11.50
C ILE A 136 3.88 -23.02 10.05
N VAL A 137 4.61 -21.93 9.81
CA VAL A 137 4.74 -21.33 8.48
C VAL A 137 6.16 -20.88 8.18
N SER A 138 6.43 -20.64 6.91
CA SER A 138 7.59 -19.86 6.46
C SER A 138 7.13 -18.83 5.43
N ALA A 139 7.27 -17.55 5.78
CA ALA A 139 7.11 -16.47 4.82
C ALA A 139 8.10 -16.58 3.64
N LYS A 140 9.28 -17.17 3.86
CA LYS A 140 10.34 -17.28 2.86
C LYS A 140 10.07 -18.37 1.83
N THR A 141 9.64 -19.55 2.28
CA THR A 141 9.43 -20.70 1.39
C THR A 141 7.98 -20.88 0.96
N GLY A 142 7.06 -20.21 1.63
CA GLY A 142 5.62 -20.37 1.43
C GLY A 142 5.00 -21.55 2.19
N ASN A 143 5.80 -22.30 2.95
CA ASN A 143 5.29 -23.41 3.76
C ASN A 143 4.19 -22.94 4.72
N GLY A 144 3.10 -23.69 4.82
CA GLY A 144 1.96 -23.40 5.71
C GLY A 144 1.12 -22.17 5.33
N LEU A 145 1.50 -21.38 4.31
CA LEU A 145 0.76 -20.15 3.97
C LEU A 145 -0.61 -20.41 3.35
N ILE A 146 -0.81 -21.55 2.69
CA ILE A 146 -2.12 -21.92 2.12
C ILE A 146 -3.16 -22.07 3.24
N GLU A 147 -2.83 -22.84 4.29
CA GLU A 147 -3.70 -23.03 5.45
C GLU A 147 -3.94 -21.71 6.18
N LEU A 148 -2.88 -20.89 6.35
CA LEU A 148 -3.02 -19.56 6.95
C LEU A 148 -3.95 -18.65 6.14
N MET A 149 -3.83 -18.63 4.80
CA MET A 149 -4.72 -17.85 3.95
C MET A 149 -6.18 -18.30 4.03
N GLU A 150 -6.43 -19.60 4.22
CA GLU A 150 -7.77 -20.16 4.38
C GLU A 150 -8.38 -19.74 5.72
N GLU A 151 -7.62 -19.82 6.82
CA GLU A 151 -8.03 -19.32 8.14
C GLU A 151 -8.30 -17.80 8.13
N LEU A 152 -7.48 -17.06 7.40
CA LEU A 152 -7.66 -15.63 7.20
C LEU A 152 -8.79 -15.32 6.19
N LYS A 153 -9.29 -16.30 5.42
CA LYS A 153 -10.22 -16.09 4.29
C LYS A 153 -9.68 -15.10 3.23
N VAL A 154 -8.35 -14.98 3.15
CA VAL A 154 -7.66 -14.00 2.31
C VAL A 154 -7.84 -14.29 0.83
N ARG A 155 -8.07 -15.54 0.42
CA ARG A 155 -8.31 -15.89 -0.99
C ARG A 155 -9.58 -15.24 -1.56
N GLU A 156 -10.63 -15.08 -0.76
CA GLU A 156 -11.85 -14.39 -1.16
C GLU A 156 -11.64 -12.87 -1.19
N GLU A 157 -10.86 -12.36 -0.25
CA GLU A 157 -10.56 -10.94 -0.12
C GLU A 157 -9.61 -10.45 -1.23
N ALA A 158 -8.57 -11.22 -1.56
CA ALA A 158 -7.63 -10.93 -2.63
C ALA A 158 -8.29 -10.98 -4.03
N LYS A 159 -9.28 -11.85 -4.25
CA LYS A 159 -10.10 -11.84 -5.48
C LYS A 159 -10.92 -10.56 -5.59
N LYS A 160 -11.59 -10.15 -4.51
CA LYS A 160 -12.37 -8.89 -4.44
C LYS A 160 -11.47 -7.67 -4.61
N VAL A 161 -10.29 -7.64 -3.99
CA VAL A 161 -9.29 -6.57 -4.13
C VAL A 161 -8.80 -6.47 -5.57
N LYS A 162 -8.49 -7.59 -6.25
CA LYS A 162 -8.09 -7.55 -7.67
C LYS A 162 -9.19 -6.99 -8.56
N GLU A 163 -10.46 -7.34 -8.31
CA GLU A 163 -11.61 -6.80 -9.05
C GLU A 163 -11.86 -5.32 -8.74
N GLU A 164 -11.75 -4.90 -7.48
CA GLU A 164 -11.91 -3.50 -7.05
C GLU A 164 -10.76 -2.63 -7.52
N VAL A 165 -9.51 -3.09 -7.45
CA VAL A 165 -8.34 -2.38 -8.02
C VAL A 165 -8.46 -2.28 -9.53
N LYS A 166 -8.98 -3.32 -10.21
CA LYS A 166 -9.26 -3.24 -11.65
C LYS A 166 -10.35 -2.20 -11.93
N LYS A 167 -11.45 -2.20 -11.17
CA LYS A 167 -12.53 -1.19 -11.27
C LYS A 167 -12.05 0.22 -10.92
N GLU A 168 -11.23 0.40 -9.89
CA GLU A 168 -10.69 1.70 -9.46
C GLU A 168 -9.58 2.17 -10.41
N ALA A 169 -8.81 1.28 -11.02
CA ALA A 169 -7.89 1.62 -12.11
C ALA A 169 -8.66 2.03 -13.36
N THR A 170 -9.72 1.31 -13.74
CA THR A 170 -10.61 1.70 -14.85
C THR A 170 -11.28 3.05 -14.54
N LYS A 171 -11.80 3.24 -13.33
CA LYS A 171 -12.43 4.47 -12.89
C LYS A 171 -11.45 5.63 -12.75
N ARG A 172 -10.20 5.40 -12.33
CA ARG A 172 -9.14 6.43 -12.31
C ARG A 172 -8.62 6.75 -13.70
N VAL A 173 -8.66 5.81 -14.63
CA VAL A 173 -8.41 6.07 -16.06
C VAL A 173 -9.54 6.90 -16.65
N GLU A 174 -10.79 6.60 -16.29
CA GLU A 174 -11.99 7.38 -16.68
C GLU A 174 -12.04 8.77 -16.00
N GLU A 175 -11.63 8.90 -14.73
CA GLU A 175 -11.57 10.17 -13.98
C GLU A 175 -10.35 11.02 -14.40
N LYS A 176 -9.20 10.41 -14.77
CA LYS A 176 -8.13 11.12 -15.50
C LYS A 176 -8.51 11.48 -16.93
N ALA A 177 -9.55 10.86 -17.46
CA ALA A 177 -10.17 11.23 -18.72
C ALA A 177 -11.32 12.24 -18.54
N MET A 178 -11.42 12.92 -17.38
CA MET A 178 -11.88 14.32 -17.40
C MET A 178 -10.79 15.13 -18.11
N HIS A 179 -11.12 15.67 -19.27
CA HIS A 179 -10.16 16.23 -20.22
C HIS A 179 -9.66 17.57 -19.71
N ILE A 180 -8.58 17.56 -18.92
CA ILE A 180 -7.77 18.75 -18.68
C ILE A 180 -7.04 19.07 -19.98
N ASP A 181 -7.49 20.12 -20.67
CA ASP A 181 -6.83 20.62 -21.88
C ASP A 181 -6.19 21.98 -21.61
N TYR A 182 -5.14 22.30 -22.36
CA TYR A 182 -4.32 23.48 -22.16
C TYR A 182 -4.33 24.35 -23.41
N LEU A 183 -4.60 25.65 -23.26
CA LEU A 183 -4.47 26.63 -24.34
C LEU A 183 -3.14 27.38 -24.19
N PRO A 184 -2.14 27.12 -25.06
CA PRO A 184 -0.89 27.86 -25.04
C PRO A 184 -1.06 29.26 -25.63
N ILE A 185 -0.69 30.28 -24.85
CA ILE A 185 -0.81 31.68 -25.23
C ILE A 185 0.53 32.17 -25.79
N PRO A 186 0.60 32.64 -27.04
CA PRO A 186 1.84 33.13 -27.62
C PRO A 186 2.33 34.39 -26.91
N LEU A 187 3.64 34.67 -27.04
CA LEU A 187 4.18 35.97 -26.66
C LEU A 187 3.68 37.05 -27.63
N ASP A 188 3.69 38.31 -27.17
CA ASP A 188 3.31 39.46 -27.99
C ASP A 188 4.34 39.75 -29.12
N SER A 189 5.54 39.15 -29.04
CA SER A 189 6.59 39.22 -30.07
C SER A 189 7.20 37.85 -30.31
N LYS A 190 7.80 37.65 -31.50
CA LYS A 190 8.35 36.35 -31.91
C LYS A 190 9.52 35.95 -30.98
N PRO A 191 9.46 34.79 -30.29
CA PRO A 191 10.53 34.35 -29.40
C PRO A 191 11.81 33.98 -30.15
N SER A 192 12.97 34.16 -29.52
CA SER A 192 14.24 33.59 -30.01
C SER A 192 14.16 32.06 -30.05
N LEU A 193 14.67 31.47 -31.13
CA LEU A 193 14.72 30.02 -31.33
C LEU A 193 15.98 29.35 -30.75
N GLU A 194 16.87 30.13 -30.16
CA GLU A 194 18.13 29.62 -29.61
C GLU A 194 17.90 28.62 -28.48
N GLY A 195 18.58 27.47 -28.54
CA GLY A 195 18.47 26.39 -27.54
C GLY A 195 17.17 25.57 -27.61
N LEU A 196 16.43 25.63 -28.73
CA LEU A 196 15.24 24.82 -28.97
C LEU A 196 15.55 23.64 -29.90
N SER A 197 14.90 22.51 -29.63
CA SER A 197 14.86 21.36 -30.53
C SER A 197 13.91 21.59 -31.71
N ASP A 198 14.08 20.85 -32.80
CA ASP A 198 13.23 20.97 -34.00
C ASP A 198 11.74 20.79 -33.68
N ILE A 199 11.41 19.91 -32.74
CA ILE A 199 10.02 19.70 -32.31
C ILE A 199 9.50 20.88 -31.48
N GLU A 200 10.33 21.50 -30.63
CA GLU A 200 9.96 22.71 -29.88
C GLU A 200 9.73 23.90 -30.83
N VAL A 201 10.53 24.03 -31.91
CA VAL A 201 10.33 25.05 -32.94
C VAL A 201 9.00 24.84 -33.66
N LYS A 202 8.72 23.61 -34.12
CA LYS A 202 7.44 23.26 -34.78
C LYS A 202 6.24 23.51 -33.88
N ILE A 203 6.36 23.21 -32.58
CA ILE A 203 5.31 23.51 -31.60
C ILE A 203 5.08 25.02 -31.53
N LEU A 204 6.13 25.83 -31.40
CA LEU A 204 6.01 27.29 -31.33
C LEU A 204 5.36 27.91 -32.58
N GLU A 205 5.61 27.35 -33.77
CA GLU A 205 4.98 27.80 -35.01
C GLU A 205 3.45 27.59 -35.01
N LEU A 206 2.96 26.59 -34.28
CA LEU A 206 1.54 26.28 -34.18
C LEU A 206 0.84 26.96 -32.99
N VAL A 207 1.60 27.48 -32.01
CA VAL A 207 1.05 28.20 -30.85
C VAL A 207 0.57 29.58 -31.29
N ASN A 208 -0.74 29.72 -31.49
CA ASN A 208 -1.38 30.96 -31.93
C ASN A 208 -2.47 31.48 -30.96
N GLY A 209 -2.65 30.82 -29.81
CA GLY A 209 -3.65 31.20 -28.81
C GLY A 209 -5.08 30.75 -29.12
N SER A 210 -5.29 29.96 -30.17
CA SER A 210 -6.63 29.44 -30.55
C SER A 210 -6.74 27.91 -30.53
N LYS A 211 -5.62 27.20 -30.69
CA LYS A 211 -5.57 25.73 -30.70
C LYS A 211 -5.25 25.19 -29.33
N TRP A 212 -6.06 24.25 -28.85
CA TRP A 212 -5.81 23.53 -27.61
C TRP A 212 -4.67 22.52 -27.77
N ALA A 213 -4.03 22.14 -26.67
CA ALA A 213 -2.94 21.18 -26.66
C ALA A 213 -3.38 19.84 -27.28
N SER A 214 -4.61 19.38 -27.04
CA SER A 214 -5.12 18.17 -27.69
C SER A 214 -5.18 18.26 -29.23
N GLU A 215 -5.44 19.44 -29.78
CA GLU A 215 -5.50 19.70 -31.23
C GLU A 215 -4.09 19.77 -31.82
N LEU A 216 -3.19 20.50 -31.15
CA LEU A 216 -1.78 20.57 -31.52
C LEU A 216 -1.12 19.19 -31.50
N ALA A 217 -1.48 18.33 -30.54
CA ALA A 217 -0.93 16.98 -30.42
C ALA A 217 -1.33 16.12 -31.63
N LYS A 218 -2.60 16.21 -32.06
CA LYS A 218 -3.08 15.52 -33.27
C LYS A 218 -2.37 16.00 -34.52
N GLU A 219 -2.19 17.31 -34.67
CA GLU A 219 -1.55 17.91 -35.86
C GLU A 219 -0.06 17.56 -35.96
N LEU A 220 0.62 17.45 -34.83
CA LEU A 220 2.03 17.05 -34.75
C LEU A 220 2.22 15.52 -34.67
N ASN A 221 1.13 14.74 -34.68
CA ASN A 221 1.15 13.30 -34.45
C ASN A 221 1.93 12.90 -33.18
N LEU A 222 1.71 13.64 -32.10
CA LEU A 222 2.29 13.40 -30.77
C LEU A 222 1.23 12.90 -29.81
N ASP A 223 1.65 12.14 -28.79
CA ASP A 223 0.75 11.88 -27.67
C ASP A 223 0.50 13.17 -26.85
N PRO A 224 -0.72 13.40 -26.32
CA PRO A 224 -1.07 14.63 -25.61
C PRO A 224 -0.20 14.93 -24.39
N TYR A 225 0.31 13.90 -23.72
CA TYR A 225 1.14 14.06 -22.52
C TYR A 225 2.54 14.58 -22.89
N THR A 226 3.14 14.04 -23.95
CA THR A 226 4.41 14.50 -24.49
C THR A 226 4.31 15.94 -24.97
N LEU A 227 3.24 16.32 -25.68
CA LEU A 227 3.05 17.72 -26.05
C LEU A 227 2.97 18.63 -24.83
N LEU A 228 2.23 18.25 -23.79
CA LEU A 228 2.12 19.04 -22.56
C LEU A 228 3.49 19.27 -21.89
N ILE A 229 4.38 18.27 -21.91
CA ILE A 229 5.76 18.42 -21.41
C ILE A 229 6.49 19.50 -22.21
N PHE A 230 6.40 19.48 -23.54
CA PHE A 230 7.04 20.49 -24.39
C PHE A 230 6.48 21.89 -24.15
N LEU A 231 5.15 22.03 -24.06
CA LEU A 231 4.51 23.32 -23.76
C LEU A 231 4.96 23.89 -22.41
N LYS A 232 5.02 23.06 -21.36
CA LYS A 232 5.53 23.47 -20.04
C LYS A 232 7.00 23.89 -20.08
N ARG A 233 7.83 23.18 -20.85
CA ARG A 233 9.24 23.53 -21.06
C ARG A 233 9.40 24.86 -21.80
N LEU A 234 8.63 25.07 -22.86
CA LEU A 234 8.62 26.31 -23.63
C LEU A 234 8.16 27.49 -22.78
N HIS A 235 7.12 27.32 -21.95
CA HIS A 235 6.70 28.31 -20.97
C HIS A 235 7.80 28.62 -19.95
N ALA A 236 8.43 27.59 -19.37
CA ALA A 236 9.54 27.76 -18.42
C ALA A 236 10.77 28.46 -19.04
N LYS A 237 11.03 28.25 -20.33
CA LYS A 237 12.06 28.94 -21.12
C LYS A 237 11.64 30.36 -21.54
N GLY A 238 10.46 30.84 -21.14
CA GLY A 238 9.92 32.16 -21.51
C GLY A 238 9.59 32.31 -22.99
N LYS A 239 9.27 31.21 -23.69
CA LYS A 239 8.95 31.20 -25.14
C LYS A 239 7.46 31.24 -25.44
N ILE A 240 6.63 30.96 -24.44
CA ILE A 240 5.16 31.03 -24.46
C ILE A 240 4.75 31.88 -23.25
N LYS A 241 3.75 32.74 -23.43
CA LYS A 241 3.30 33.70 -22.41
C LYS A 241 2.61 33.03 -21.23
N ASP A 242 1.76 32.05 -21.52
CA ASP A 242 0.97 31.34 -20.51
C ASP A 242 0.41 30.00 -21.03
N LEU A 243 -0.08 29.15 -20.14
CA LEU A 243 -0.80 27.92 -20.41
C LEU A 243 -2.13 27.92 -19.64
N GLN A 244 -3.20 28.39 -20.28
CA GLN A 244 -4.52 28.42 -19.65
C GLN A 244 -5.11 27.00 -19.58
N VAL A 245 -5.74 26.68 -18.46
CA VAL A 245 -6.28 25.33 -18.20
C VAL A 245 -7.80 25.35 -18.28
N ILE A 246 -8.37 24.39 -19.01
CA ILE A 246 -9.80 24.09 -18.94
C ILE A 246 -9.99 22.67 -18.40
N ILE A 247 -10.96 22.50 -17.51
CA ILE A 247 -11.41 21.19 -17.03
C ILE A 247 -12.74 20.92 -17.72
N ARG A 248 -12.80 19.92 -18.62
CA ARG A 248 -14.04 19.45 -19.27
C ARG A 248 -14.40 18.05 -18.79
#